data_AF-A0A1E3GPM3-F1
#
_entry.id   AF-A0A1E3GPM3-F1
#
_cell.length_a   1.000
_cell.length_b   1.000
_cell.length_c   1.000
_cell.angle_alpha   90.00
_cell.angle_beta   90.00
_cell.angle_gamma   90.00
#
_symmetry.space_group_name_H-M   'P 1'
#
loop_
_entity.id
_entity.type
_entity.pdbx_description
1 polymer ?
#
loop_
_entity_poly.entity_id
_entity_poly.type
_entity_poly.pdbx_seq_one_letter_code
_entity_poly.pdbx_strand_id
1 'polypeptide(L)'
;MKKQTGAALMVSLVILLIMTMIGLAAMRTSSMAEKMAANTMDVEIAFQATEIALRSAESWIGSLTVEPDPNDSGSNNIWVAESMDPELNNVESWWHERGADWWAANGIASPSDITFETNAGATTITTPRYIIEYQQFVTDDLVVGTGGGPSTGRVYYRITARGTGGSDQSRILLQSTMAKRF
;
A
#
# COMPACT_ATOMS: atom_id res chain seq x y z
N MET A 1 -42.50 66.53 13.23
CA MET A 1 -41.25 65.76 13.23
C MET A 1 -41.60 64.27 13.22
N LYS A 2 -41.40 63.55 12.10
CA LYS A 2 -41.73 62.12 11.98
C LYS A 2 -40.60 61.29 12.61
N LYS A 3 -40.89 60.55 13.69
CA LYS A 3 -39.96 59.58 14.29
C LYS A 3 -40.00 58.29 13.46
N GLN A 4 -38.87 57.95 12.84
CA GLN A 4 -38.63 56.68 12.15
C GLN A 4 -38.54 55.58 13.21
N THR A 5 -39.53 54.71 13.31
CA THR A 5 -39.57 53.59 14.27
C THR A 5 -39.77 52.27 13.53
N GLY A 6 -38.85 51.33 13.74
CA GLY A 6 -39.13 49.89 13.59
C GLY A 6 -38.36 49.12 12.52
N ALA A 7 -37.94 49.74 11.42
CA ALA A 7 -37.36 48.98 10.28
C ALA A 7 -35.87 48.61 10.43
N ALA A 8 -35.09 49.40 11.19
CA ALA A 8 -33.63 49.23 11.26
C ALA A 8 -33.19 47.88 11.85
N LEU A 9 -33.85 47.41 12.91
CA LEU A 9 -33.56 46.10 13.53
C LEU A 9 -33.82 44.95 12.54
N MET A 10 -34.97 44.98 11.86
CA MET A 10 -35.35 43.96 10.88
C MET A 10 -34.35 43.90 9.72
N VAL A 11 -33.98 45.07 9.17
CA VAL A 11 -32.98 45.15 8.09
C VAL A 11 -31.61 44.65 8.57
N SER A 12 -31.17 45.00 9.79
CA SER A 12 -29.90 44.49 10.34
C SER A 12 -29.90 42.97 10.54
N LEU A 13 -31.02 42.38 10.98
CA LEU A 13 -31.12 40.94 11.17
C LEU A 13 -31.08 40.19 9.83
N VAL A 14 -31.78 40.69 8.81
CA VAL A 14 -31.76 40.11 7.46
C VAL A 14 -30.36 40.16 6.87
N ILE A 15 -29.66 41.30 7.00
CA ILE A 15 -28.29 41.44 6.51
C ILE A 15 -27.33 40.50 7.27
N LEU A 16 -27.47 40.40 8.60
CA LEU A 16 -26.66 39.47 9.40
C LEU A 16 -26.91 38.01 9.02
N LEU A 17 -28.17 37.63 8.79
CA LEU A 17 -28.54 36.29 8.32
C LEU A 17 -27.91 35.97 6.95
N ILE A 18 -27.94 36.93 6.02
CA ILE A 18 -27.34 36.74 4.69
C ILE A 18 -25.82 36.58 4.82
N MET A 19 -25.15 37.39 5.65
CA MET A 19 -23.71 37.25 5.91
C MET A 19 -23.36 35.91 6.55
N THR A 20 -24.14 35.42 7.51
CA THR A 20 -23.88 34.11 8.13
C THR A 20 -24.08 32.95 7.16
N MET A 21 -25.09 33.03 6.27
CA MET A 21 -25.29 32.03 5.22
C MET A 21 -24.10 31.97 4.25
N ILE A 22 -23.58 33.14 3.83
CA ILE A 22 -22.38 33.22 2.98
C ILE A 22 -21.17 32.64 3.71
N GLY A 23 -20.98 33.01 4.98
CA GLY A 23 -19.90 32.48 5.81
C GLY A 23 -19.95 30.95 5.96
N LEU A 24 -21.15 30.39 6.18
CA LEU A 24 -21.34 28.94 6.29
C LEU A 24 -21.06 28.21 4.97
N ALA A 25 -21.50 28.77 3.84
CA ALA A 25 -21.24 28.19 2.52
C ALA A 25 -19.72 28.14 2.22
N ALA A 26 -18.98 29.19 2.56
CA ALA A 26 -17.52 29.22 2.43
C ALA A 26 -16.85 28.15 3.32
N MET A 27 -17.27 28.02 4.59
CA MET A 27 -16.75 26.99 5.51
C MET A 27 -17.01 25.57 5.02
N ARG A 28 -18.18 25.29 4.46
CA ARG A 28 -18.50 23.96 3.88
C ARG A 28 -17.56 23.57 2.75
N THR A 29 -17.19 24.54 1.90
CA THR A 29 -16.25 24.30 0.79
C THR A 29 -14.85 23.98 1.33
N SER A 30 -14.39 24.74 2.33
CA SER A 30 -13.11 24.48 2.99
C SER A 30 -13.05 23.09 3.63
N SER A 31 -14.12 22.67 4.31
CA SER A 31 -14.19 21.33 4.93
C SER A 31 -14.14 20.20 3.90
N MET A 32 -14.76 20.37 2.73
CA MET A 32 -14.66 19.37 1.66
C MET A 32 -13.24 19.29 1.10
N ALA A 33 -12.59 20.44 0.86
CA ALA A 33 -11.21 20.47 0.39
C ALA A 33 -10.24 19.82 1.39
N GLU A 34 -10.44 20.03 2.69
CA GLU A 34 -9.65 19.38 3.74
C GLU A 34 -9.80 17.85 3.71
N LYS A 35 -11.04 17.34 3.59
CA LYS A 35 -11.28 15.89 3.48
C LYS A 35 -10.64 15.28 2.23
N MET A 36 -10.71 15.98 1.10
CA MET A 36 -10.06 15.54 -0.14
C MET A 36 -8.53 15.52 0.00
N ALA A 37 -7.96 16.55 0.63
CA ALA A 37 -6.52 16.62 0.90
C ALA A 37 -6.07 15.51 1.85
N ALA A 38 -6.84 15.25 2.93
CA ALA A 38 -6.56 14.16 3.87
C ALA A 38 -6.61 12.79 3.18
N ASN A 39 -7.62 12.53 2.34
CA ASN A 39 -7.71 11.28 1.58
C ASN A 39 -6.53 11.11 0.60
N THR A 40 -6.14 12.19 -0.10
CA THR A 40 -5.00 12.16 -1.04
C THR A 40 -3.70 11.87 -0.30
N MET A 41 -3.49 12.50 0.87
CA MET A 41 -2.34 12.26 1.72
C MET A 41 -2.30 10.81 2.23
N ASP A 42 -3.44 10.24 2.63
CA ASP A 42 -3.53 8.85 3.10
C ASP A 42 -3.17 7.84 2.01
N VAL A 43 -3.57 8.10 0.77
CA VAL A 43 -3.19 7.30 -0.41
C VAL A 43 -1.70 7.39 -0.69
N GLU A 44 -1.11 8.58 -0.64
CA GLU A 44 0.32 8.79 -0.85
C GLU A 44 1.17 8.08 0.22
N ILE A 45 0.77 8.19 1.49
CA ILE A 45 1.41 7.48 2.60
C ILE A 45 1.36 5.96 2.37
N ALA A 46 0.19 5.42 1.99
CA ALA A 46 0.04 4.01 1.70
C ALA A 46 0.96 3.56 0.55
N PHE A 47 1.09 4.38 -0.50
CA PHE A 47 1.97 4.09 -1.63
C PHE A 47 3.44 4.07 -1.21
N GLN A 48 3.92 5.09 -0.51
CA GLN A 48 5.31 5.16 -0.03
C GLN A 48 5.63 4.01 0.93
N ALA A 49 4.71 3.67 1.84
CA ALA A 49 4.86 2.53 2.75
C ALA A 49 4.99 1.21 1.97
N THR A 50 4.17 1.03 0.93
CA THR A 50 4.23 -0.16 0.09
C THR A 50 5.54 -0.23 -0.70
N GLU A 51 6.03 0.89 -1.21
CA GLU A 51 7.32 0.98 -1.91
C GLU A 51 8.49 0.62 -0.99
N ILE A 52 8.46 1.04 0.28
CA ILE A 52 9.48 0.68 1.27
C ILE A 52 9.52 -0.84 1.47
N ALA A 53 8.36 -1.48 1.64
CA ALA A 53 8.31 -2.94 1.76
C ALA A 53 8.81 -3.65 0.48
N LEU A 54 8.45 -3.14 -0.70
CA LEU A 54 8.92 -3.65 -1.98
C LEU A 54 10.44 -3.58 -2.11
N ARG A 55 11.04 -2.42 -1.80
CA ARG A 55 12.49 -2.20 -1.83
C ARG A 55 13.22 -3.07 -0.79
N SER A 56 12.60 -3.29 0.37
CA SER A 56 13.15 -4.19 1.39
C SER A 56 13.24 -5.63 0.88
N ALA A 57 12.22 -6.10 0.16
CA ALA A 57 12.20 -7.42 -0.44
C ALA A 57 13.29 -7.55 -1.52
N GLU A 58 13.40 -6.57 -2.41
CA GLU A 58 14.42 -6.54 -3.47
C GLU A 58 15.84 -6.53 -2.88
N SER A 59 16.06 -5.77 -1.81
CA SER A 59 17.33 -5.75 -1.08
C SER A 59 17.66 -7.10 -0.45
N TRP A 60 16.66 -7.73 0.20
CA TRP A 60 16.81 -9.08 0.76
C TRP A 60 17.16 -10.10 -0.31
N ILE A 61 16.38 -10.17 -1.40
CA ILE A 61 16.69 -11.06 -2.54
C ILE A 61 18.09 -10.76 -3.06
N GLY A 62 18.44 -9.48 -3.26
CA GLY A 62 19.76 -9.04 -3.72
C GLY A 62 20.92 -9.51 -2.85
N SER A 63 20.72 -9.61 -1.54
CA SER A 63 21.73 -10.06 -0.55
C SER A 63 21.99 -11.57 -0.52
N LEU A 64 21.09 -12.40 -1.06
CA LEU A 64 21.20 -13.86 -0.99
C LEU A 64 22.42 -14.38 -1.78
N THR A 65 23.17 -15.33 -1.25
CA THR A 65 24.28 -15.98 -1.98
C THR A 65 23.94 -17.39 -2.46
N VAL A 66 22.90 -17.99 -1.87
CA VAL A 66 22.39 -19.31 -2.21
C VAL A 66 20.90 -19.16 -2.51
N GLU A 67 20.43 -19.85 -3.55
CA GLU A 67 19.03 -19.90 -3.90
C GLU A 67 18.23 -20.57 -2.77
N PRO A 68 17.21 -19.91 -2.20
CA PRO A 68 16.35 -20.54 -1.21
C PRO A 68 15.31 -21.43 -1.89
N ASP A 69 15.07 -22.62 -1.33
CA ASP A 69 14.03 -23.51 -1.82
C ASP A 69 12.63 -22.92 -1.52
N PRO A 70 11.77 -22.72 -2.54
CA PRO A 70 10.40 -22.26 -2.32
C PRO A 70 9.57 -23.32 -1.62
N ASN A 71 8.60 -22.89 -0.80
CA ASN A 71 7.66 -23.81 -0.15
C ASN A 71 6.26 -23.20 0.00
N ASP A 72 5.28 -24.05 0.36
CA ASP A 72 3.88 -23.64 0.47
C ASP A 72 3.51 -23.03 1.83
N SER A 73 4.48 -22.86 2.74
CA SER A 73 4.27 -22.36 4.10
C SER A 73 4.96 -21.02 4.39
N GLY A 74 5.73 -20.50 3.43
CA GLY A 74 6.53 -19.29 3.57
C GLY A 74 7.71 -19.40 4.54
N SER A 75 8.07 -20.60 5.03
CA SER A 75 9.10 -20.74 6.06
C SER A 75 10.50 -20.32 5.62
N ASN A 76 10.74 -20.31 4.31
CA ASN A 76 12.01 -19.90 3.70
C ASN A 76 11.92 -18.48 3.11
N ASN A 77 10.89 -17.70 3.47
CA ASN A 77 10.59 -16.37 2.95
C ASN A 77 10.28 -16.30 1.44
N ILE A 78 10.29 -17.43 0.75
CA ILE A 78 9.92 -17.57 -0.65
C ILE A 78 8.82 -18.62 -0.75
N TRP A 79 7.75 -18.23 -1.42
CA TRP A 79 6.59 -19.07 -1.68
C TRP A 79 6.65 -19.70 -3.05
N VAL A 80 6.02 -20.87 -3.18
CA VAL A 80 5.68 -21.43 -4.49
C VAL A 80 4.61 -20.54 -5.12
N ALA A 81 4.71 -20.30 -6.44
CA ALA A 81 3.73 -19.47 -7.14
C ALA A 81 2.30 -19.99 -6.92
N GLU A 82 1.40 -19.06 -6.59
CA GLU A 82 -0.04 -19.32 -6.39
C GLU A 82 -0.39 -20.29 -5.24
N SER A 83 0.57 -20.79 -4.44
CA SER A 83 0.26 -21.71 -3.33
C SER A 83 -0.55 -21.06 -2.21
N MET A 84 -0.55 -19.72 -2.17
CA MET A 84 -1.29 -18.90 -1.22
C MET A 84 -2.72 -18.62 -1.66
N ASP A 85 -3.15 -19.05 -2.84
CA ASP A 85 -4.50 -18.85 -3.33
C ASP A 85 -5.50 -19.75 -2.57
N PRO A 86 -6.55 -19.20 -1.92
CA PRO A 86 -7.59 -20.03 -1.31
C PRO A 86 -8.46 -20.77 -2.32
N GLU A 87 -8.62 -20.25 -3.54
CA GLU A 87 -9.60 -20.72 -4.50
C GLU A 87 -9.05 -20.71 -5.94
N LEU A 88 -8.34 -21.79 -6.28
CA LEU A 88 -7.70 -22.01 -7.60
C LEU A 88 -8.65 -22.04 -8.81
N ASN A 89 -9.98 -21.96 -8.60
CA ASN A 89 -10.99 -22.06 -9.65
C ASN A 89 -11.61 -20.70 -10.02
N ASN A 90 -11.11 -19.60 -9.45
CA ASN A 90 -11.58 -18.25 -9.77
C ASN A 90 -10.57 -17.53 -10.70
N VAL A 91 -10.87 -16.27 -11.04
CA VAL A 91 -9.97 -15.38 -11.81
C VAL A 91 -9.32 -14.33 -10.90
N GLU A 92 -9.70 -14.32 -9.62
CA GLU A 92 -9.15 -13.39 -8.67
C GLU A 92 -7.74 -13.86 -8.30
N SER A 93 -6.88 -12.89 -7.99
CA SER A 93 -5.54 -13.21 -7.56
C SER A 93 -5.51 -13.32 -6.04
N TRP A 94 -4.70 -14.23 -5.49
CA TRP A 94 -4.63 -14.44 -4.05
C TRP A 94 -4.41 -13.15 -3.25
N TRP A 95 -3.65 -12.18 -3.78
CA TRP A 95 -3.38 -10.91 -3.10
C TRP A 95 -4.59 -9.98 -2.97
N HIS A 96 -5.64 -10.17 -3.78
CA HIS A 96 -6.92 -9.47 -3.65
C HIS A 96 -7.86 -10.18 -2.67
N GLU A 97 -7.75 -11.50 -2.56
CA GLU A 97 -8.61 -12.32 -1.69
C GLU A 97 -8.11 -12.39 -0.25
N ARG A 98 -6.79 -12.34 -0.04
CA ARG A 98 -6.20 -12.43 1.29
C ARG A 98 -6.39 -11.13 2.09
N GLY A 99 -7.10 -11.26 3.22
CA GLY A 99 -7.36 -10.18 4.17
C GLY A 99 -6.15 -9.70 4.98
N ALA A 100 -6.35 -8.69 5.83
CA ALA A 100 -5.30 -8.12 6.68
C ALA A 100 -4.64 -9.15 7.61
N ASP A 101 -5.44 -9.98 8.27
CA ASP A 101 -4.96 -10.98 9.23
C ASP A 101 -4.04 -12.02 8.57
N TRP A 102 -4.40 -12.46 7.36
CA TRP A 102 -3.58 -13.40 6.61
C TRP A 102 -2.23 -12.79 6.23
N TRP A 103 -2.22 -11.54 5.75
CA TRP A 103 -0.99 -10.83 5.44
C TRP A 103 -0.14 -10.57 6.69
N ALA A 104 -0.77 -10.32 7.84
CA ALA A 104 -0.06 -10.16 9.11
C ALA A 104 0.61 -11.46 9.59
N ALA A 105 0.00 -12.62 9.29
CA ALA A 105 0.53 -13.93 9.65
C ALA A 105 1.60 -14.46 8.67
N ASN A 106 1.46 -14.18 7.38
CA ASN A 106 2.25 -14.83 6.32
C ASN A 106 3.21 -13.88 5.58
N GLY A 107 2.96 -12.57 5.61
CA GLY A 107 3.80 -11.57 4.96
C GLY A 107 4.97 -11.15 5.85
N ILE A 108 6.12 -10.89 5.24
CA ILE A 108 7.32 -10.42 5.93
C ILE A 108 7.18 -8.92 6.18
N ALA A 109 7.36 -8.50 7.44
CA ALA A 109 7.31 -7.09 7.81
C ALA A 109 8.56 -6.34 7.32
N SER A 110 8.37 -5.09 6.88
CA SER A 110 9.46 -4.15 6.70
C SER A 110 10.31 -4.05 7.98
N PRO A 111 11.65 -3.93 7.89
CA PRO A 111 12.55 -4.01 9.04
C PRO A 111 12.41 -2.88 10.07
N SER A 112 11.69 -1.81 9.74
CA SER A 112 11.47 -0.68 10.64
C SER A 112 10.04 -0.17 10.56
N ASP A 113 9.51 0.24 11.72
CA ASP A 113 8.26 0.99 11.80
C ASP A 113 8.38 2.29 11.00
N ILE A 114 7.29 2.65 10.31
CA ILE A 114 7.23 3.86 9.49
C ILE A 114 6.37 4.87 10.23
N THR A 115 6.96 6.03 10.50
CA THR A 115 6.29 7.14 11.21
C THR A 115 6.26 8.35 10.30
N PHE A 116 5.08 8.96 10.14
CA PHE A 116 4.90 10.20 9.41
C PHE A 116 4.54 11.34 10.36
N GLU A 117 5.19 12.48 10.16
CA GLU A 117 4.85 13.71 10.86
C GLU A 117 3.65 14.37 10.17
N THR A 118 2.60 14.63 10.94
CA THR A 118 1.44 15.39 10.49
C THR A 118 1.26 16.63 11.36
N ASN A 119 0.40 17.56 10.94
CA ASN A 119 0.02 18.69 11.77
C ASN A 119 -0.67 18.28 13.10
N ALA A 120 -1.14 17.02 13.20
CA ALA A 120 -1.71 16.45 14.43
C ALA A 120 -0.68 15.68 15.28
N GLY A 121 0.58 15.62 14.84
CA GLY A 121 1.68 14.88 15.47
C GLY A 121 2.14 13.66 14.67
N ALA A 122 3.16 12.98 15.21
CA ALA A 122 3.72 11.76 14.64
C ALA A 122 2.70 10.60 14.68
N THR A 123 2.45 9.98 13.53
CA THR A 123 1.58 8.81 13.39
C THR A 123 2.39 7.63 12.89
N THR A 124 2.44 6.55 13.66
CA THR A 124 3.00 5.27 13.22
C THR A 124 1.92 4.53 12.43
N ILE A 125 2.23 4.19 11.18
CA ILE A 125 1.32 3.43 10.33
C ILE A 125 1.48 1.94 10.56
N THR A 126 0.49 1.15 10.17
CA THR A 126 0.62 -0.31 10.17
C THR A 126 1.83 -0.72 9.32
N THR A 127 2.72 -1.54 9.89
CA THR A 127 3.96 -1.94 9.24
C THR A 127 3.65 -2.61 7.89
N PRO A 128 4.16 -2.10 6.76
CA PRO A 128 3.90 -2.68 5.46
C PRO A 128 4.64 -4.01 5.34
N ARG A 129 4.08 -4.88 4.51
CA ARG A 129 4.51 -6.28 4.39
C ARG A 129 4.71 -6.66 2.93
N TYR A 130 5.56 -7.64 2.69
CA TYR A 130 5.77 -8.18 1.35
C TYR A 130 5.80 -9.70 1.36
N ILE A 131 5.53 -10.27 0.20
CA ILE A 131 5.59 -11.69 -0.10
C ILE A 131 6.39 -11.86 -1.39
N ILE A 132 7.22 -12.90 -1.42
CA ILE A 132 8.07 -13.23 -2.56
C ILE A 132 7.64 -14.60 -3.06
N GLU A 133 7.37 -14.69 -4.36
CA GLU A 133 7.00 -15.91 -5.05
C GLU A 133 8.08 -16.28 -6.06
N TYR A 134 8.44 -17.56 -6.09
CA TYR A 134 9.25 -18.12 -7.16
C TYR A 134 8.41 -18.23 -8.44
N GLN A 135 8.90 -17.72 -9.56
CA GLN A 135 8.21 -17.81 -10.86
C GLN A 135 8.82 -18.89 -11.75
N GLN A 136 10.09 -18.75 -12.10
CA GLN A 136 10.75 -19.63 -13.05
C GLN A 136 12.27 -19.50 -12.98
N PHE A 137 12.97 -20.61 -13.20
CA PHE A 137 14.40 -20.63 -13.52
C PHE A 137 14.62 -20.72 -15.04
N VAL A 138 15.45 -19.82 -15.56
CA VAL A 138 15.84 -19.77 -16.97
C VAL A 138 17.34 -20.04 -17.08
N THR A 139 17.69 -21.10 -17.79
CA THR A 139 19.07 -21.51 -18.03
C THR A 139 19.76 -20.55 -19.01
N ASP A 140 21.05 -20.28 -18.79
CA ASP A 140 21.86 -19.46 -19.71
C ASP A 140 22.21 -20.23 -21.00
N ASP A 141 22.16 -21.57 -20.95
CA ASP A 141 22.46 -22.47 -22.06
C ASP A 141 21.19 -23.18 -22.57
N LEU A 142 21.25 -23.65 -23.82
CA LEU A 142 20.21 -24.42 -24.49
C LEU A 142 20.41 -25.94 -24.35
N VAL A 143 21.39 -26.38 -23.56
CA VAL A 143 21.66 -27.81 -23.31
C VAL A 143 20.49 -28.43 -22.55
N VAL A 144 19.79 -29.35 -23.23
CA VAL A 144 18.70 -30.15 -22.66
C VAL A 144 19.23 -31.55 -22.36
N GLY A 145 19.17 -31.99 -21.10
CA GLY A 145 19.52 -33.34 -20.66
C GLY A 145 20.46 -33.39 -19.44
N THR A 146 20.70 -34.59 -18.92
CA THR A 146 21.51 -34.86 -17.71
C THR A 146 23.03 -34.84 -17.94
N GLY A 147 23.50 -34.49 -19.14
CA GLY A 147 24.92 -34.49 -19.51
C GLY A 147 25.65 -33.15 -19.33
N GLY A 148 24.93 -32.06 -19.06
CA GLY A 148 25.51 -30.76 -18.70
C GLY A 148 25.77 -30.70 -17.19
N GLY A 149 26.82 -30.01 -16.77
CA GLY A 149 27.05 -29.70 -15.36
C GLY A 149 25.89 -28.91 -14.72
N PRO A 150 26.00 -28.47 -13.45
CA PRO A 150 24.95 -27.68 -12.81
C PRO A 150 24.56 -26.50 -13.70
N SER A 151 23.29 -26.46 -14.09
CA SER A 151 22.78 -25.43 -14.99
C SER A 151 22.90 -24.07 -14.31
N THR A 152 23.64 -23.16 -14.94
CA THR A 152 23.72 -21.76 -14.50
C THR A 152 22.60 -20.98 -15.18
N GLY A 153 21.98 -20.05 -14.46
CA GLY A 153 20.83 -19.32 -15.01
C GLY A 153 20.35 -18.20 -14.11
N ARG A 154 19.19 -17.66 -14.45
CA ARG A 154 18.49 -16.61 -13.70
C ARG A 154 17.19 -17.16 -13.14
N VAL A 155 16.96 -16.88 -11.87
CA VAL A 155 15.70 -17.14 -11.19
C VAL A 155 14.88 -15.86 -11.22
N TYR A 156 13.61 -15.98 -11.62
CA TYR A 156 12.64 -14.90 -11.59
C TYR A 156 11.78 -15.02 -10.33
N TYR A 157 11.65 -13.91 -9.62
CA TYR A 157 10.81 -13.77 -8.44
C TYR A 157 9.74 -12.71 -8.70
N ARG A 158 8.51 -12.98 -8.28
CA ARG A 158 7.44 -11.98 -8.19
C ARG A 158 7.35 -11.53 -6.74
N ILE A 159 7.47 -10.23 -6.52
CA ILE A 159 7.35 -9.61 -5.21
C ILE A 159 6.02 -8.89 -5.17
N THR A 160 5.18 -9.23 -4.20
CA THR A 160 3.92 -8.52 -3.93
C THR A 160 4.04 -7.83 -2.58
N ALA A 161 4.02 -6.50 -2.58
CA ALA A 161 4.08 -5.67 -1.38
C ALA A 161 2.69 -5.09 -1.08
N ARG A 162 2.40 -4.93 0.21
CA ARG A 162 1.16 -4.37 0.75
C ARG A 162 1.48 -3.34 1.83
N GLY A 163 0.89 -2.15 1.71
CA GLY A 163 0.96 -1.10 2.72
C GLY A 163 -0.39 -0.42 2.92
N THR A 164 -0.54 0.27 4.05
CA THR A 164 -1.72 1.07 4.38
C THR A 164 -1.37 2.50 4.72
N GLY A 165 -2.36 3.39 4.57
CA GLY A 165 -2.27 4.79 4.97
C GLY A 165 -2.33 4.97 6.49
N GLY A 166 -2.18 6.21 6.96
CA GLY A 166 -2.33 6.54 8.38
C GLY A 166 -3.73 6.28 8.96
N SER A 167 -4.75 6.18 8.13
CA SER A 167 -6.10 5.79 8.54
C SER A 167 -6.39 4.29 8.52
N ASP A 168 -5.45 3.48 8.02
CA ASP A 168 -5.62 2.06 7.63
C ASP A 168 -6.75 1.77 6.62
N GLN A 169 -7.48 2.79 6.15
CA GLN A 169 -8.54 2.64 5.15
C GLN A 169 -8.00 2.62 3.73
N SER A 170 -6.97 3.45 3.46
CA SER A 170 -6.24 3.38 2.21
C SER A 170 -5.30 2.18 2.22
N ARG A 171 -5.40 1.32 1.21
CA ARG A 171 -4.54 0.15 1.01
C ARG A 171 -4.00 0.16 -0.40
N ILE A 172 -2.69 0.01 -0.52
CA ILE A 172 -1.99 -0.14 -1.80
C ILE A 172 -1.32 -1.50 -1.87
N LEU A 173 -1.36 -2.09 -3.06
CA LEU A 173 -0.64 -3.29 -3.43
C LEU A 173 0.28 -2.92 -4.60
N LEU A 174 1.57 -3.26 -4.49
CA LEU A 174 2.54 -3.09 -5.57
C LEU A 174 3.15 -4.44 -5.92
N GLN A 175 3.42 -4.62 -7.20
CA GLN A 175 4.08 -5.82 -7.71
C GLN A 175 5.32 -5.46 -8.49
N SER A 176 6.40 -6.20 -8.25
CA SER A 176 7.65 -6.13 -9.00
C SER A 176 8.07 -7.52 -9.41
N THR A 177 8.74 -7.64 -10.56
CA THR A 177 9.38 -8.89 -10.97
C THR A 177 10.88 -8.66 -10.97
N MET A 178 11.60 -9.44 -10.17
CA MET A 178 13.05 -9.34 -10.02
C MET A 178 13.71 -10.60 -10.56
N ALA A 179 14.72 -10.44 -11.41
CA ALA A 179 15.57 -11.53 -11.84
C ALA A 179 16.86 -11.52 -11.02
N LYS A 180 17.25 -12.69 -10.50
CA LYS A 180 18.50 -12.87 -9.78
C LYS A 180 19.28 -14.06 -10.34
N ARG A 181 20.59 -13.88 -10.44
CA ARG A 181 21.55 -14.96 -10.68
C ARG A 181 22.25 -15.27 -9.36
N PHE A 182 22.34 -16.55 -9.02
CA PHE A 182 23.10 -17.07 -7.90
C PHE A 182 24.47 -17.56 -8.35
#